data_AF-A0A318E2V1-F1
#
_entry.id   AF-A0A318E2V1-F1
#
_cell.length_a   1.000
_cell.length_b   1.000
_cell.length_c   1.000
_cell.angle_alpha   90.00
_cell.angle_beta   90.00
_cell.angle_gamma   90.00
#
_symmetry.space_group_name_H-M   'P 1'
#
loop_
_entity.id
_entity.type
_entity.pdbx_description
1 polymer ?
#
loop_
_entity_poly.entity_id
_entity_poly.type
_entity_poly.pdbx_seq_one_letter_code
_entity_poly.pdbx_strand_id
1 'polypeptide(L)'
;MRRKLGLSLALIFVLVFTFSIQAAGPEDLFLDSAAAQEVIKEQATEDWEDDFEMVKYQIDNQTAAYNWLIKVEDHLDLLKLAKEKWDTDYEMIKYEYENQVAAYNWVQSQDEHPEIMAAAKEKWGLDYEMVKYEYENQVEAYESIN
;
A
#
# COMPACT_ATOMS: atom_id res chain seq x y z
N MET A 1 -59.08 -21.48 -41.48
CA MET A 1 -58.77 -20.05 -41.22
C MET A 1 -58.11 -19.91 -39.86
N ARG A 2 -57.17 -18.97 -39.75
CA ARG A 2 -56.14 -18.80 -38.71
C ARG A 2 -56.67 -18.38 -37.31
N ARG A 3 -55.85 -18.70 -36.29
CA ARG A 3 -55.29 -17.83 -35.19
C ARG A 3 -55.45 -18.51 -33.83
N LYS A 4 -54.52 -18.44 -32.87
CA LYS A 4 -53.09 -18.09 -32.74
C LYS A 4 -52.72 -18.62 -31.34
N LEU A 5 -51.54 -19.22 -31.16
CA LEU A 5 -51.00 -19.59 -29.85
C LEU A 5 -50.80 -18.32 -28.99
N GLY A 6 -51.29 -18.36 -27.74
CA GLY A 6 -50.96 -17.38 -26.72
C GLY A 6 -49.76 -17.86 -25.90
N LEU A 7 -48.66 -17.12 -25.99
CA LEU A 7 -47.43 -17.28 -25.21
C LEU A 7 -47.72 -16.85 -23.76
N SER A 8 -47.60 -17.73 -22.78
CA SER A 8 -47.63 -17.35 -21.37
C SER A 8 -46.25 -16.85 -20.95
N LEU A 9 -46.20 -15.60 -20.53
CA LEU A 9 -45.02 -14.83 -20.18
C LEU A 9 -44.37 -15.39 -18.89
N ALA A 10 -43.09 -15.72 -18.97
CA ALA A 10 -42.25 -16.13 -17.85
C ALA A 10 -41.97 -14.93 -16.92
N LEU A 11 -42.17 -15.11 -15.61
CA LEU A 11 -41.73 -14.17 -14.59
C LEU A 11 -40.32 -14.58 -14.16
N ILE A 12 -39.29 -14.02 -14.79
CA ILE A 12 -37.90 -14.17 -14.35
C ILE A 12 -37.67 -13.09 -13.28
N PHE A 13 -37.57 -13.51 -12.02
CA PHE A 13 -37.05 -12.67 -10.95
C PHE A 13 -35.54 -12.49 -11.17
N VAL A 14 -35.15 -11.36 -11.74
CA VAL A 14 -33.73 -10.95 -11.78
C VAL A 14 -33.41 -10.36 -10.41
N LEU A 15 -32.77 -11.16 -9.56
CA LEU A 15 -32.08 -10.69 -8.36
C LEU A 15 -30.87 -9.88 -8.82
N VAL A 16 -31.01 -8.56 -8.86
CA VAL A 16 -29.88 -7.65 -9.06
C VAL A 16 -29.20 -7.50 -7.70
N PHE A 17 -28.19 -8.34 -7.43
CA PHE A 17 -27.21 -8.05 -6.40
C PHE A 17 -26.34 -6.90 -6.92
N THR A 18 -26.57 -5.70 -6.42
CA THR A 18 -25.61 -4.61 -6.57
C THR A 18 -24.40 -4.97 -5.72
N PHE A 19 -23.35 -5.52 -6.34
CA PHE A 19 -22.02 -5.59 -5.73
C PHE A 19 -21.52 -4.15 -5.66
N SER A 20 -21.63 -3.54 -4.48
CA SER A 20 -20.97 -2.26 -4.24
C SER A 20 -19.48 -2.55 -4.24
N ILE A 21 -18.73 -1.93 -5.16
CA ILE A 21 -17.27 -1.92 -5.09
C ILE A 21 -16.93 -1.13 -3.82
N GLN A 22 -16.77 -1.84 -2.70
CA GLN A 22 -16.13 -1.27 -1.52
C GLN A 22 -14.71 -0.88 -1.97
N ALA A 23 -14.29 0.35 -1.74
CA ALA A 23 -12.91 0.74 -2.00
C ALA A 23 -11.99 -0.19 -1.21
N ALA A 24 -11.00 -0.78 -1.87
CA ALA A 24 -10.10 -1.72 -1.23
C ALA A 24 -9.39 -1.04 -0.06
N GLY A 25 -9.69 -1.46 1.17
CA GLY A 25 -9.04 -0.98 2.37
C GLY A 25 -7.71 -1.70 2.60
N PRO A 26 -6.93 -1.33 3.63
CA PRO A 26 -5.73 -2.08 4.01
C PRO A 26 -6.06 -3.56 4.32
N GLU A 27 -7.30 -3.87 4.73
CA GLU A 27 -7.77 -5.25 4.95
C GLU A 27 -7.71 -6.13 3.70
N ASP A 28 -7.73 -5.55 2.49
CA ASP A 28 -7.60 -6.29 1.23
C ASP A 28 -6.13 -6.44 0.77
N LEU A 29 -5.19 -5.71 1.40
CA LEU A 29 -3.77 -5.74 1.07
C LEU A 29 -2.99 -6.79 1.86
N PHE A 30 -3.47 -7.14 3.05
CA PHE A 30 -2.78 -8.04 3.98
C PHE A 30 -3.54 -9.34 4.19
N LEU A 31 -2.83 -10.36 4.67
CA LEU A 31 -3.45 -11.58 5.18
C LEU A 31 -4.38 -11.25 6.35
N ASP A 32 -5.42 -12.07 6.54
CA ASP A 32 -6.21 -12.00 7.76
C ASP A 32 -5.32 -12.26 9.00
N SER A 33 -5.76 -11.78 10.16
CA SER A 33 -4.93 -11.78 11.37
C SER A 33 -4.47 -13.17 11.79
N ALA A 34 -5.22 -14.23 11.50
CA ALA A 34 -4.79 -15.58 11.85
C ALA A 34 -3.70 -16.06 10.90
N ALA A 35 -3.91 -15.90 9.59
CA ALA A 35 -2.90 -16.25 8.58
C ALA A 35 -1.60 -15.44 8.73
N ALA A 36 -1.71 -14.13 9.01
CA ALA A 36 -0.54 -13.28 9.27
C ALA A 36 0.27 -13.77 10.48
N GLN A 37 -0.39 -14.15 11.58
CA GLN A 37 0.29 -14.68 12.76
C GLN A 37 1.02 -16.00 12.51
N GLU A 38 0.47 -16.87 11.66
CA GLU A 38 1.15 -18.12 11.32
C GLU A 38 2.41 -17.86 10.49
N VAL A 39 2.33 -16.99 9.48
CA VAL A 39 3.51 -16.58 8.68
C VAL A 39 4.58 -15.93 9.55
N ILE A 40 4.20 -15.03 10.47
CA ILE A 40 5.14 -14.37 11.39
C ILE A 40 5.86 -15.40 12.26
N LYS A 41 5.14 -16.38 12.83
CA LYS A 41 5.73 -17.43 13.65
C LYS A 41 6.64 -18.34 12.85
N GLU A 42 6.22 -18.74 11.65
CA GLU A 42 7.00 -19.59 10.75
C GLU A 42 8.33 -18.92 10.41
N GLN A 43 8.29 -17.68 9.92
CA GLN A 43 9.49 -16.92 9.56
C GLN A 43 10.42 -16.69 10.77
N ALA A 44 9.86 -16.29 11.92
CA ALA A 44 10.68 -16.08 13.12
C ALA A 44 11.38 -17.36 13.59
N THR A 45 10.72 -18.51 13.46
CA THR A 45 11.31 -19.81 13.82
C THR A 45 12.35 -20.27 12.79
N GLU A 46 12.15 -19.94 11.51
CA GLU A 46 13.13 -20.21 10.45
C GLU A 46 14.39 -19.35 10.59
N ASP A 47 14.24 -18.06 10.90
CA ASP A 47 15.35 -17.10 10.96
C ASP A 47 16.25 -17.30 12.19
N TRP A 48 15.67 -17.70 13.32
CA TRP A 48 16.37 -17.73 14.62
C TRP A 48 16.47 -19.12 15.25
N GLU A 49 15.82 -20.13 14.66
CA GLU A 49 15.85 -21.53 15.09
C GLU A 49 15.64 -21.71 16.62
N ASP A 50 16.70 -22.04 17.36
CA ASP A 50 16.68 -22.30 18.80
C ASP A 50 17.01 -21.08 19.68
N ASP A 51 17.27 -19.91 19.08
CA ASP A 51 17.32 -18.63 19.78
C ASP A 51 15.89 -18.13 20.07
N PHE A 52 15.24 -18.77 21.04
CA PHE A 52 13.85 -18.47 21.41
C PHE A 52 13.64 -17.03 21.89
N GLU A 53 14.68 -16.35 22.38
CA GLU A 53 14.60 -14.92 22.72
C GLU A 53 14.40 -14.10 21.45
N MET A 54 15.19 -14.38 20.41
CA MET A 54 15.08 -13.72 19.12
C MET A 54 13.82 -14.10 18.34
N VAL A 55 13.39 -15.37 18.39
CA VAL A 55 12.09 -15.81 17.84
C VAL A 55 10.96 -14.97 18.45
N LYS A 56 10.93 -14.84 19.78
CA LYS A 56 9.90 -14.05 20.47
C LYS A 56 9.98 -12.58 20.08
N TYR A 57 11.19 -12.00 20.03
CA TYR A 57 11.40 -10.61 19.66
C TYR A 57 10.85 -10.30 18.25
N GLN A 58 11.17 -11.13 17.26
CA GLN A 58 10.67 -10.95 15.90
C GLN A 58 9.15 -11.09 15.82
N ILE A 59 8.57 -12.09 16.48
CA ILE A 59 7.11 -12.25 16.54
C ILE A 59 6.44 -10.99 17.10
N ASP A 60 6.95 -10.46 18.21
CA ASP A 60 6.40 -9.27 18.85
C ASP A 60 6.47 -8.04 17.93
N ASN A 61 7.63 -7.79 17.30
CA ASN A 61 7.82 -6.65 16.41
C ASN A 61 6.96 -6.73 15.15
N GLN A 62 6.98 -7.88 14.47
CA GLN A 62 6.21 -8.08 13.24
C GLN A 62 4.69 -8.03 13.51
N THR A 63 4.25 -8.57 14.65
CA THR A 63 2.84 -8.48 15.07
C THR A 63 2.43 -7.04 15.37
N ALA A 64 3.29 -6.26 16.03
CA ALA A 64 3.03 -4.86 16.31
C ALA A 64 2.93 -4.03 15.01
N ALA A 65 3.83 -4.27 14.06
CA ALA A 65 3.81 -3.61 12.76
C ALA A 65 2.55 -3.98 11.95
N TYR A 66 2.19 -5.27 11.88
CA TYR A 66 0.95 -5.73 11.24
C TYR A 66 -0.30 -5.02 11.83
N ASN A 67 -0.43 -5.00 13.15
CA ASN A 67 -1.57 -4.38 13.84
C ASN A 67 -1.68 -2.87 13.61
N TRP A 68 -0.57 -2.23 13.26
CA TRP A 68 -0.54 -0.83 12.86
C TRP A 68 -0.96 -0.67 11.40
N LEU A 69 -0.37 -1.47 10.49
CA LEU A 69 -0.62 -1.42 9.05
C LEU A 69 -2.08 -1.64 8.67
N ILE A 70 -2.77 -2.57 9.34
CA ILE A 70 -4.20 -2.84 9.07
C ILE A 70 -5.15 -1.70 9.48
N LYS A 71 -4.63 -0.63 10.08
CA LYS A 71 -5.40 0.56 10.49
C LYS A 71 -5.04 1.80 9.66
N VAL A 72 -4.14 1.67 8.69
CA VAL A 72 -3.75 2.77 7.81
C VAL A 72 -4.87 3.03 6.81
N GLU A 73 -5.37 4.26 6.78
CA GLU A 73 -6.50 4.65 5.91
C GLU A 73 -6.08 5.64 4.81
N ASP A 74 -4.88 6.22 4.91
CA ASP A 74 -4.33 7.21 4.00
C ASP A 74 -3.13 6.67 3.21
N HIS A 75 -2.89 7.27 2.04
CA HIS A 75 -1.78 6.90 1.15
C HIS A 75 -1.73 5.40 0.82
N LEU A 76 -2.89 4.78 0.55
CA LEU A 76 -3.01 3.34 0.27
C LEU A 76 -2.21 2.90 -0.97
N ASP A 77 -1.93 3.80 -1.89
CA ASP A 77 -1.02 3.58 -3.02
C ASP A 77 0.42 3.38 -2.56
N LEU A 78 0.91 4.20 -1.62
CA LEU A 78 2.23 4.03 -1.00
C LEU A 78 2.30 2.78 -0.14
N LEU A 79 1.23 2.49 0.61
CA LEU A 79 1.12 1.25 1.41
C LEU A 79 1.18 0.01 0.51
N LYS A 80 0.49 0.06 -0.63
CA LYS A 80 0.52 -1.02 -1.63
C LYS A 80 1.91 -1.21 -2.22
N LEU A 81 2.62 -0.15 -2.57
CA LEU A 81 4.00 -0.24 -3.07
C LEU A 81 4.95 -0.82 -2.02
N ALA A 82 4.82 -0.40 -0.75
CA ALA A 82 5.57 -0.97 0.36
C ALA A 82 5.29 -2.47 0.52
N LYS A 83 4.01 -2.88 0.45
CA LYS A 83 3.58 -4.29 0.48
C LYS A 83 4.15 -5.09 -0.70
N GLU A 84 4.19 -4.53 -1.90
CA GLU A 84 4.77 -5.18 -3.08
C GLU A 84 6.29 -5.39 -2.94
N LYS A 85 6.98 -4.46 -2.27
CA LYS A 85 8.44 -4.48 -2.08
C LYS A 85 8.89 -5.47 -0.98
N TRP A 86 8.17 -5.50 0.13
CA TRP A 86 8.59 -6.21 1.35
C TRP A 86 7.73 -7.44 1.69
N ASP A 87 6.66 -7.66 0.93
CA ASP A 87 5.73 -8.80 1.02
C ASP A 87 5.13 -9.06 2.42
N THR A 88 5.77 -9.86 3.26
CA THR A 88 5.28 -10.25 4.59
C THR A 88 6.17 -9.76 5.73
N ASP A 89 7.23 -9.00 5.41
CA ASP A 89 8.02 -8.29 6.40
C ASP A 89 7.30 -6.99 6.80
N TYR A 90 6.35 -7.11 7.72
CA TYR A 90 5.49 -6.02 8.17
C TYR A 90 6.28 -4.87 8.80
N GLU A 91 7.39 -5.13 9.48
CA GLU A 91 8.27 -4.08 9.99
C GLU A 91 8.84 -3.24 8.84
N MET A 92 9.32 -3.90 7.78
CA MET A 92 9.86 -3.20 6.60
C MET A 92 8.78 -2.52 5.75
N ILE A 93 7.58 -3.09 5.65
CA ILE A 93 6.43 -2.43 5.00
C ILE A 93 6.09 -1.14 5.74
N LYS A 94 6.01 -1.19 7.08
CA LYS A 94 5.73 -0.02 7.92
C LYS A 94 6.81 1.05 7.75
N TYR A 95 8.07 0.65 7.80
CA TYR A 95 9.21 1.56 7.62
C TYR A 95 9.16 2.27 6.26
N GLU A 96 9.00 1.53 5.17
CA GLU A 96 8.91 2.08 3.81
C GLU A 96 7.73 3.04 3.67
N TYR A 97 6.54 2.65 4.17
CA TYR A 97 5.35 3.49 4.15
C TYR A 97 5.58 4.82 4.90
N GLU A 98 6.10 4.76 6.13
CA GLU A 98 6.35 5.95 6.94
C GLU A 98 7.34 6.91 6.25
N ASN A 99 8.40 6.38 5.62
CA ASN A 99 9.36 7.18 4.86
C ASN A 99 8.75 7.81 3.61
N GLN A 100 8.02 7.04 2.82
CA GLN A 100 7.39 7.54 1.59
C GLN A 100 6.31 8.60 1.90
N VAL A 101 5.54 8.44 2.98
CA VAL A 101 4.58 9.46 3.44
C VAL A 101 5.28 10.71 3.97
N ALA A 102 6.38 10.55 4.71
CA ALA A 102 7.18 11.70 5.16
C ALA A 102 7.75 12.49 3.98
N ALA A 103 8.29 11.80 2.97
CA ALA A 103 8.79 12.41 1.75
C ALA A 103 7.67 13.05 0.92
N TYR A 104 6.50 12.41 0.82
CA TYR A 104 5.31 12.99 0.20
C TYR A 104 4.94 14.33 0.84
N ASN A 105 4.82 14.35 2.18
CA ASN A 105 4.45 15.56 2.91
C ASN A 105 5.47 16.69 2.70
N TRP A 106 6.76 16.34 2.70
CA TRP A 106 7.82 17.28 2.38
C TRP A 106 7.66 17.84 0.95
N VAL A 107 7.42 16.98 -0.04
CA VAL A 107 7.20 17.35 -1.45
C VAL A 107 5.97 18.26 -1.61
N GLN A 108 4.88 18.03 -0.87
CA GLN A 108 3.69 18.90 -0.92
C GLN A 108 3.92 20.28 -0.28
N SER A 109 4.89 20.38 0.63
CA SER A 109 5.20 21.64 1.32
C SER A 109 6.10 22.59 0.52
N GLN A 110 6.69 22.13 -0.59
CA GLN A 110 7.56 22.96 -1.44
C GLN A 110 6.75 23.79 -2.42
N ASP A 111 7.01 25.09 -2.47
CA ASP A 111 6.42 26.05 -3.42
C ASP A 111 7.45 26.72 -4.35
N GLU A 112 8.74 26.58 -4.04
CA GLU A 112 9.84 27.07 -4.87
C GLU A 112 10.16 26.11 -6.03
N HIS A 113 10.75 26.65 -7.10
CA HIS A 113 11.17 25.92 -8.30
C HIS A 113 10.13 24.91 -8.84
N PRO A 114 8.89 25.34 -9.14
CA PRO A 114 7.79 24.44 -9.52
C PRO A 114 8.10 23.61 -10.77
N GLU A 115 8.91 24.12 -11.70
CA GLU A 115 9.38 23.40 -12.87
C GLU A 115 10.33 22.25 -12.53
N ILE A 116 11.22 22.43 -11.54
CA ILE A 116 12.13 21.38 -11.05
C ILE A 116 11.32 20.31 -10.34
N MET A 117 10.36 20.72 -9.50
CA MET A 117 9.46 19.80 -8.81
C MET A 117 8.60 18.99 -9.77
N ALA A 118 8.06 19.62 -10.82
CA ALA A 118 7.29 18.92 -11.84
C ALA A 118 8.13 17.86 -12.55
N ALA A 119 9.37 18.18 -12.94
CA ALA A 119 10.28 17.24 -13.59
C ALA A 119 10.66 16.06 -12.67
N ALA A 120 10.91 16.33 -11.38
CA ALA A 120 11.21 15.28 -10.40
C ALA A 120 10.03 14.31 -10.22
N LYS A 121 8.81 14.83 -10.08
CA LYS A 121 7.57 14.03 -10.01
C LYS A 121 7.33 13.21 -11.27
N GLU A 122 7.58 13.78 -12.46
CA GLU A 122 7.47 13.07 -13.73
C GLU A 122 8.45 11.89 -13.81
N LYS A 123 9.68 12.08 -13.34
CA LYS A 123 10.75 11.08 -13.41
C LYS A 123 10.56 9.91 -12.44
N TRP A 124 10.15 10.20 -11.21
CA TRP A 124 10.15 9.22 -10.11
C TRP A 124 8.76 8.78 -9.66
N GLY A 125 7.71 9.46 -10.09
CA GLY A 125 6.32 9.06 -9.82
C GLY A 125 6.01 9.05 -8.32
N LEU A 126 5.66 7.87 -7.80
CA LEU A 126 5.26 7.65 -6.41
C LEU A 126 6.44 7.36 -5.47
N ASP A 127 7.67 7.26 -5.98
CA ASP A 127 8.86 7.16 -5.14
C ASP A 127 9.24 8.57 -4.64
N TYR A 128 8.53 9.03 -3.61
CA TYR A 128 8.65 10.39 -3.09
C TYR A 128 9.99 10.66 -2.42
N GLU A 129 10.67 9.64 -1.88
CA GLU A 129 12.07 9.77 -1.46
C GLU A 129 12.96 10.15 -2.64
N MET A 130 12.77 9.51 -3.80
CA MET A 130 13.51 9.85 -5.01
C MET A 130 13.08 11.18 -5.65
N VAL A 131 11.78 11.54 -5.56
CA VAL A 131 11.31 12.87 -5.97
C VAL A 131 12.00 13.96 -5.15
N LYS A 132 12.05 13.79 -3.81
CA LYS A 132 12.73 14.71 -2.91
C LYS A 132 14.21 14.83 -3.26
N TYR A 133 14.90 13.70 -3.38
CA TYR A 133 16.33 13.67 -3.71
C TYR A 133 16.63 14.35 -5.06
N GLU A 134 15.84 14.09 -6.11
CA GLU A 134 16.03 14.75 -7.41
C GLU A 134 15.81 16.25 -7.32
N TYR A 135 14.73 16.69 -6.66
CA TYR A 135 14.44 18.11 -6.48
C TYR A 135 15.60 18.82 -5.76
N GLU A 136 16.05 18.30 -4.61
CA GLU A 136 17.12 18.92 -3.81
C GLU A 136 18.41 19.10 -4.64
N ASN A 137 18.81 18.08 -5.39
CA ASN A 137 20.01 18.14 -6.23
C ASN A 137 19.87 19.13 -7.41
N GLN A 138 18.68 19.19 -8.03
CA GLN A 138 18.45 20.08 -9.17
C GLN A 138 18.33 21.54 -8.73
N VAL A 139 17.73 21.81 -7.56
CA VAL A 139 17.71 23.15 -6.96
C VAL A 139 19.13 23.59 -6.60
N GLU A 140 19.91 22.74 -5.93
CA GLU A 140 21.31 23.06 -5.62
C GLU A 140 22.11 23.38 -6.88
N ALA A 141 21.95 22.59 -7.95
CA ALA A 141 22.59 22.84 -9.23
C ALA A 141 22.12 24.17 -9.86
N TYR A 142 20.82 24.46 -9.83
CA TYR A 142 20.25 25.71 -10.34
C TYR A 142 20.81 26.93 -9.60
N GLU A 143 20.85 26.88 -8.26
CA GLU A 143 21.39 27.96 -7.43
C GLU A 143 22.90 28.16 -7.63
N SER A 144 23.64 27.10 -7.96
CA SER A 144 25.09 27.21 -8.18
C SER A 144 25.48 27.94 -9.48
N ILE A 145 24.56 28.06 -10.44
CA ILE A 145 24.81 28.65 -11.77
C ILE A 145 24.07 29.98 -12.01
N ASN A 146 23.26 30.45 -11.05
CA ASN A 146 22.50 31.70 -11.13
C ASN A 146 22.90 32.67 -10.01
#